data_AF-A0A8T4W014-F1
#
_entry.id   AF-A0A8T4W014-F1
#
_cell.length_a   1.000
_cell.length_b   1.000
_cell.length_c   1.000
_cell.angle_alpha   90.00
_cell.angle_beta   90.00
_cell.angle_gamma   90.00
#
_symmetry.space_group_name_H-M   'P 1'
#
loop_
_entity.id
_entity.type
_entity.pdbx_description
1 polymer ?
#
loop_
_entity_poly.entity_id
_entity_poly.type
_entity_poly.pdbx_seq_one_letter_code
_entity_poly.pdbx_strand_id
1 'polypeptide(L)' 'GRLTTVEAFAGALVVLGEREQAEHLLSKFRWGQTFLDLNEEPLERYAGCEDSTEVVSVQNEYLDR' A
#
# COMPACT_ATOMS: atom_id res chain seq x y z
N GLY A 1 -4.95 -10.03 1.94
CA GLY A 1 -3.94 -10.70 2.79
C GLY A 1 -3.98 -10.14 4.21
N ARG A 2 -3.19 -10.71 5.14
CA ARG A 2 -3.05 -10.17 6.51
C ARG A 2 -1.77 -9.34 6.60
N LEU A 3 -1.90 -8.07 6.99
CA LEU A 3 -0.78 -7.16 7.19
C LEU A 3 -0.41 -7.08 8.68
N THR A 4 0.85 -6.79 8.97
CA THR A 4 1.28 -6.25 10.26
C THR A 4 0.82 -4.80 10.42
N THR A 5 0.87 -4.26 11.64
CA THR A 5 0.52 -2.85 11.89
C THR A 5 1.41 -1.88 11.10
N VAL A 6 2.71 -2.18 10.98
CA VAL A 6 3.64 -1.31 10.27
C VAL A 6 3.40 -1.33 8.75
N GLU A 7 3.08 -2.50 8.18
CA GLU A 7 2.72 -2.61 6.76
C GLU A 7 1.39 -1.91 6.45
N ALA A 8 0.39 -2.06 7.33
CA ALA A 8 -0.88 -1.36 7.17
C ALA A 8 -0.69 0.17 7.20
N PHE A 9 0.16 0.66 8.10
CA PHE A 9 0.43 2.09 8.19
C PHE A 9 1.29 2.60 7.03
N ALA A 10 2.31 1.85 6.61
CA ALA A 10 3.11 2.19 5.44
C ALA A 10 2.26 2.20 4.16
N GLY A 11 1.37 1.22 3.98
CA GLY A 11 0.42 1.21 2.86
C GLY A 11 -0.48 2.44 2.85
N ALA A 12 -1.02 2.84 4.01
CA ALA A 12 -1.81 4.06 4.13
C ALA A 12 -1.01 5.32 3.76
N LEU A 13 0.26 5.41 4.17
CA LEU A 13 1.14 6.53 3.79
C LEU A 13 1.33 6.58 2.26
N VAL A 14 1.58 5.44 1.60
CA VAL A 14 1.72 5.40 0.14
C VAL A 14 0.44 5.85 -0.56
N VAL A 15 -0.72 5.36 -0.12
CA VAL A 15 -2.04 5.77 -0.67
C VAL A 15 -2.28 7.28 -0.52
N LEU A 16 -1.78 7.89 0.56
CA LEU A 16 -1.88 9.32 0.80
C LEU A 16 -0.77 10.15 0.12
N GLY A 17 0.10 9.53 -0.69
CA GLY A 17 1.20 10.21 -1.40
C GLY A 17 2.47 10.41 -0.57
N GLU A 18 2.53 9.87 0.65
CA GLU A 18 3.63 10.02 1.60
C GLU A 18 4.66 8.88 1.50
N ARG A 19 5.09 8.55 0.27
CA ARG A 19 5.95 7.36 0.01
C ARG A 19 7.29 7.40 0.75
N GLU A 20 7.93 8.56 0.85
CA GLU A 20 9.19 8.69 1.59
C GLU A 20 9.03 8.36 3.08
N GLN A 21 7.88 8.72 3.68
CA GLN A 21 7.59 8.38 5.07
C GLN A 21 7.39 6.86 5.25
N ALA A 22 6.72 6.21 4.29
CA ALA A 22 6.55 4.77 4.27
C ALA A 22 7.90 4.04 4.16
N GLU A 23 8.77 4.48 3.26
CA GLU A 23 10.14 3.96 3.09
C GLU A 23 10.97 4.14 4.36
N HIS A 24 10.91 5.33 4.98
CA HIS A 24 11.61 5.59 6.23
C HIS A 24 11.13 4.69 7.37
N LEU A 25 9.81 4.51 7.50
CA LEU A 25 9.19 3.65 8.51
C LEU A 25 9.63 2.18 8.33
N LEU A 26 9.58 1.68 7.09
CA LEU A 26 9.91 0.30 6.76
C LEU A 26 11.42 0.02 6.75
N SER A 27 12.27 1.04 6.64
CA SER A 27 13.75 0.90 6.71
C SER A 27 14.26 0.23 7.99
N LYS A 28 13.45 0.21 9.06
CA LYS A 28 13.77 -0.46 10.32
C LYS A 28 13.65 -1.99 10.23
N PHE A 29 13.07 -2.51 9.16
CA PHE A 29 12.78 -3.92 8.95
C PHE A 29 13.51 -4.44 7.70
N ARG A 30 14.23 -5.56 7.81
CA ARG A 30 14.98 -6.14 6.68
C ARG A 30 14.10 -6.50 5.47
N TRP A 31 12.83 -6.80 5.71
CA TRP A 31 11.83 -7.17 4.71
C TRP A 31 11.00 -5.96 4.24
N GLY A 32 11.21 -4.77 4.81
CA GLY A 32 10.36 -3.60 4.58
C GLY A 32 10.30 -3.19 3.11
N GLN A 33 11.43 -3.20 2.40
CA GLN A 33 11.47 -2.91 0.96
C GLN A 33 10.66 -3.95 0.17
N THR A 34 10.76 -5.23 0.52
CA THR A 34 10.02 -6.30 -0.15
C THR A 34 8.51 -6.11 -0.04
N PHE A 35 8.01 -5.54 1.06
CA PHE A 35 6.59 -5.19 1.16
C PHE A 35 6.19 -4.15 0.11
N LEU A 36 6.98 -3.11 -0.09
CA LEU A 36 6.71 -2.08 -1.11
C LEU A 36 6.79 -2.68 -2.51
N ASP A 37 7.83 -3.46 -2.80
CA ASP A 37 8.03 -4.07 -4.12
C ASP A 37 6.89 -5.03 -4.49
N LEU A 38 6.44 -5.87 -3.54
CA LEU A 38 5.35 -6.82 -3.77
C LEU A 38 3.98 -6.15 -3.95
N ASN A 39 3.82 -4.92 -3.46
CA ASN A 39 2.55 -4.20 -3.48
C ASN A 39 2.61 -2.91 -4.32
N GLU A 40 3.64 -2.73 -5.16
CA GLU A 40 3.84 -1.51 -5.95
C GLU A 40 2.61 -1.19 -6.81
N GLU A 41 2.20 -2.13 -7.66
CA GLU A 41 1.05 -1.94 -8.56
C GLU A 41 -0.26 -1.69 -7.78
N PRO A 42 -0.68 -2.49 -6.78
CA PRO A 42 -1.86 -2.17 -5.98
C PRO A 42 -1.80 -0.81 -5.30
N LEU A 43 -0.67 -0.45 -4.70
CA LEU A 43 -0.51 0.82 -3.98
C LEU A 43 -0.57 2.02 -4.91
N GLU A 44 0.02 1.94 -6.11
CA GLU A 44 -0.09 2.98 -7.13
C GLU A 44 -1.53 3.17 -7.59
N ARG A 45 -2.28 2.08 -7.82
CA ARG A 45 -3.69 2.18 -8.20
C ARG A 45 -4.56 2.78 -7.09
N TYR A 46 -4.31 2.42 -5.83
CA TYR A 46 -5.02 3.01 -4.70
C TYR A 46 -4.70 4.50 -4.52
N ALA A 47 -3.44 4.91 -4.69
CA ALA A 47 -3.04 6.31 -4.61
C ALA A 47 -3.66 7.18 -5.73
N GLY A 48 -4.04 6.56 -6.86
CA GLY A 48 -4.74 7.23 -7.96
C GLY A 48 -6.26 7.35 -7.79
N CYS A 49 -6.85 6.80 -6.73
CA CYS A 49 -8.30 6.86 -6.49
C CYS A 49 -8.70 8.22 -5.91
N GLU A 50 -9.80 8.80 -6.41
CA GLU A 50 -10.35 10.06 -5.90
C GLU A 50 -11.07 9.87 -4.56
N ASP A 51 -11.75 8.73 -4.39
CA ASP A 51 -12.53 8.43 -3.21
C ASP A 51 -12.51 6.95 -2.81
N SER A 52 -13.16 6.64 -1.68
CA SER A 52 -13.22 5.29 -1.12
C SER A 52 -14.02 4.31 -1.97
N THR A 53 -14.95 4.78 -2.80
CA THR A 53 -15.71 3.93 -3.73
C THR A 53 -14.78 3.36 -4.79
N GLU A 54 -13.90 4.19 -5.34
CA GLU A 54 -12.91 3.77 -6.33
C GLU A 54 -11.90 2.79 -5.73
N VAL A 55 -11.42 3.06 -4.50
CA VAL A 55 -10.52 2.13 -3.78
C VAL A 55 -11.15 0.74 -3.64
N VAL A 56 -12.43 0.67 -3.27
CA VAL A 56 -13.15 -0.61 -3.14
C VAL A 56 -13.30 -1.30 -4.50
N SER A 57 -13.54 -0.54 -5.59
CA SER A 57 -13.59 -1.10 -6.94
C SER A 57 -12.26 -1.74 -7.34
N VAL A 58 -11.15 -1.01 -7.16
CA VAL A 58 -9.79 -1.54 -7.44
C VAL A 58 -9.49 -2.76 -6.57
N GLN A 59 -9.87 -2.74 -5.29
CA GLN A 59 -9.67 -3.87 -4.40
C GLN A 59 -10.39 -5.13 -4.89
N ASN A 60 -11.63 -5.00 -5.37
CA ASN A 60 -12.40 -6.14 -5.88
C ASN A 60 -11.73 -6.76 -7.12
N GLU A 61 -11.15 -5.96 -8.02
CA GLU A 61 -10.40 -6.47 -9.17
C GLU A 61 -9.22 -7.37 -8.77
N TYR A 62 -8.60 -7.13 -7.61
CA TYR A 62 -7.52 -7.96 -7.09
C TYR A 62 -8.02 -9.21 -6.34
N LEU A 63 -9.25 -9.20 -5.82
CA LEU A 63 -9.85 -10.33 -5.11
C LEU A 63 -10.53 -11.32 -6.06
N ASP A 64 -10.99 -10.86 -7.22
CA ASP A 64 -11.62 -11.67 -8.26
C ASP A 64 -10.60 -12.36 -9.20
N ARG A 65 -9.29 -12.17 -8.94
CA ARG A 65 -8.16 -12.82 -9.61
C ARG A 65 -7.61 -13.97 -8.78
#